data_AF-A0A3P7RVS8-F1
#
_entry.id   AF-A0A3P7RVS8-F1
#
_cell.length_a   1.000
_cell.length_b   1.000
_cell.length_c   1.000
_cell.angle_alpha   90.00
_cell.angle_beta   90.00
_cell.angle_gamma   90.00
#
_symmetry.space_group_name_H-M   'P 1'
#
loop_
_entity.id
_entity.type
_entity.pdbx_description
1 polymer ?
#
loop_
_entity_poly.entity_id
_entity_poly.type
_entity_poly.pdbx_seq_one_letter_code
_entity_poly.pdbx_strand_id
1 'polypeptide(L)'
;MFSAEKLAKATRNDTSTFGRSTFFRRKLKERRTKSLTKNVIDDVTFENACDMTFPAYERVTLRHPQFQRPLVLFGPLADIARQRLLANFAVRFAGVIDESIVRLSAIDAVIAANKV
;
A
#
# COMPACT_ATOMS: atom_id res chain seq x y z
N MET A 1 42.28 -21.04 39.54
CA MET A 1 41.62 -20.48 38.33
C MET A 1 40.57 -21.47 37.85
N PHE A 2 39.30 -21.10 37.88
CA PHE A 2 38.18 -21.98 37.50
C PHE A 2 37.90 -21.83 36.01
N SER A 3 38.03 -22.91 35.24
CA SER A 3 37.83 -22.92 33.79
C SER A 3 36.34 -22.80 33.42
N ALA A 4 36.03 -21.89 32.49
CA ALA A 4 34.69 -21.57 31.99
C ALA A 4 33.95 -22.77 31.37
N GLU A 5 34.65 -23.85 31.03
CA GLU A 5 34.05 -25.08 30.49
C GLU A 5 33.17 -25.83 31.51
N LYS A 6 33.44 -25.67 32.82
CA LYS A 6 32.63 -26.32 33.87
C LYS A 6 31.25 -25.66 34.08
N LEU A 7 31.09 -24.40 33.68
CA LEU A 7 29.80 -23.68 33.79
C LEU A 7 28.84 -24.00 32.63
N ALA A 8 29.35 -24.40 31.45
CA ALA A 8 28.52 -24.75 30.29
C ALA A 8 27.88 -26.15 30.39
N LYS A 9 28.34 -27.01 31.30
CA LYS A 9 27.75 -28.33 31.57
C LYS A 9 26.64 -28.31 32.65
N ALA A 10 26.46 -27.19 33.35
CA ALA A 10 25.46 -27.04 34.40
C ALA A 10 24.10 -26.52 33.92
N THR A 11 23.92 -26.18 32.63
CA THR A 11 22.66 -25.65 32.08
C THR A 11 21.87 -26.65 31.24
N ARG A 12 22.21 -27.95 31.27
CA ARG A 12 21.57 -28.97 30.42
C ARG A 12 21.08 -30.22 31.13
N ASN A 13 21.03 -30.23 32.46
CA ASN A 13 20.49 -31.36 33.22
C ASN A 13 19.53 -30.87 34.30
N ASP A 14 18.36 -30.38 33.88
CA ASP A 14 17.12 -30.43 34.67
C ASP A 14 15.93 -30.48 33.70
N THR A 15 15.80 -31.62 33.03
CA THR A 15 14.53 -32.00 32.38
C THR A 15 14.26 -33.48 32.63
N SER A 16 14.58 -33.94 33.83
CA SER A 16 14.09 -35.21 34.36
C SER A 16 12.68 -35.03 34.91
N THR A 17 11.70 -34.94 34.02
CA THR A 17 10.32 -35.36 34.32
C THR A 17 9.69 -35.93 33.06
N PHE A 18 10.20 -37.10 32.68
CA PHE A 18 9.45 -38.08 31.89
C PHE A 18 8.25 -38.52 32.74
N GLY A 19 7.09 -37.92 32.51
CA GLY A 19 5.86 -38.33 33.17
C GLY A 19 4.90 -37.17 33.45
N ARG A 20 3.81 -37.13 32.67
CA ARG A 20 2.54 -36.42 32.85
C ARG A 20 2.30 -35.23 31.91
N SER A 21 1.44 -35.49 30.94
CA SER A 21 0.63 -34.55 30.13
C SER A 21 1.33 -33.80 28.98
N THR A 22 1.21 -34.36 27.78
CA THR A 22 1.52 -33.69 26.49
C THR A 22 0.33 -32.87 25.95
N PHE A 23 -0.77 -32.78 26.71
CA PHE A 23 -2.04 -32.18 26.28
C PHE A 23 -1.97 -30.67 26.01
N PHE A 24 -1.02 -29.94 26.60
CA PHE A 24 -0.88 -28.49 26.40
C PHE A 24 0.14 -28.10 25.31
N ARG A 25 0.99 -29.04 24.85
CA ARG A 25 2.02 -28.75 23.83
C ARG A 25 1.43 -28.66 22.42
N ARG A 26 0.31 -29.35 22.15
CA ARG A 26 -0.31 -29.38 20.80
C ARG A 26 -1.05 -28.09 20.43
N LYS A 27 -1.53 -27.32 21.42
CA LYS A 27 -2.33 -26.10 21.19
C LYS A 27 -1.52 -24.87 20.75
N LEU A 28 -0.19 -24.90 20.89
CA LEU A 28 0.69 -23.77 20.54
C LEU A 28 1.17 -23.76 19.08
N LYS A 29 0.98 -24.86 18.33
CA LYS A 29 1.36 -24.91 16.90
C LYS A 29 0.27 -24.39 15.95
N GLU A 30 -0.98 -24.28 16.40
CA GLU A 30 -2.14 -24.12 15.50
C GLU A 30 -2.69 -22.69 15.35
N ARG A 31 -2.12 -21.68 16.03
CA ARG A 31 -2.57 -20.28 15.86
C ARG A 31 -1.44 -19.25 15.80
N ARG A 32 -0.43 -19.53 14.97
CA ARG A 32 0.59 -18.53 14.59
C ARG A 32 0.69 -18.27 13.09
N THR A 33 -0.38 -18.51 12.35
CA THR A 33 -0.59 -17.85 11.06
C THR A 33 -1.58 -16.72 11.29
N LYS A 34 -1.09 -15.59 11.80
CA LYS A 34 -1.70 -14.31 11.42
C LYS A 34 -1.43 -14.18 9.92
N SER A 35 -2.22 -14.83 9.07
CA SER A 35 -2.33 -14.36 7.69
C SER A 35 -2.94 -12.98 7.85
N LEU A 36 -2.11 -11.96 7.73
CA LEU A 36 -2.57 -10.61 7.46
C LEU A 36 -3.60 -10.80 6.35
N THR A 37 -4.88 -10.60 6.65
CA THR A 37 -5.93 -10.65 5.65
C THR A 37 -5.43 -9.79 4.51
N LYS A 38 -5.24 -10.39 3.32
CA LYS A 38 -4.84 -9.68 2.12
C LYS A 38 -5.65 -8.39 2.07
N ASN A 39 -4.96 -7.26 1.95
CA ASN A 39 -5.62 -5.97 1.97
C ASN A 39 -6.60 -5.97 0.79
N VAL A 40 -7.89 -5.86 1.07
CA VAL A 40 -8.97 -5.85 0.07
C VAL A 40 -8.79 -4.71 -0.95
N ILE A 41 -7.92 -3.74 -0.65
CA ILE A 41 -7.48 -2.67 -1.55
C ILE A 41 -6.77 -3.22 -2.79
N ASP A 42 -6.17 -4.41 -2.72
CA ASP A 42 -5.45 -5.03 -3.85
C ASP A 42 -6.42 -5.61 -4.91
N ASP A 43 -7.65 -5.98 -4.54
CA ASP A 43 -8.52 -6.82 -5.40
C ASP A 43 -9.50 -6.03 -6.28
N VAL A 44 -9.82 -4.76 -5.99
CA VAL A 44 -10.96 -4.06 -6.66
C VAL A 44 -10.55 -3.18 -7.85
N THR A 45 -9.27 -3.01 -8.19
CA THR A 45 -8.89 -2.03 -9.25
C THR A 45 -7.75 -2.45 -10.20
N PHE A 46 -7.22 -3.67 -10.07
CA PHE A 46 -5.99 -4.05 -10.78
C PHE A 46 -6.09 -5.31 -11.65
N GLU A 47 -7.29 -5.79 -12.01
CA GLU A 47 -7.40 -7.03 -12.81
C GLU A 47 -6.76 -6.93 -14.21
N ASN A 48 -6.49 -5.73 -14.74
CA ASN A 48 -5.96 -5.54 -16.10
C ASN A 48 -4.74 -4.61 -16.22
N ALA A 49 -4.08 -4.21 -15.14
CA ALA A 49 -2.92 -3.31 -15.24
C ALA A 49 -1.83 -3.68 -14.23
N CYS A 50 -0.79 -4.30 -14.80
CA CYS A 50 0.59 -4.45 -14.32
C CYS A 50 0.84 -5.11 -12.95
N ASP A 51 1.93 -5.87 -12.89
CA ASP A 51 2.57 -6.42 -11.69
C ASP A 51 3.09 -5.30 -10.75
N MET A 52 2.27 -4.29 -10.44
CA MET A 52 2.65 -3.09 -9.70
C MET A 52 2.44 -3.33 -8.20
N THR A 53 3.19 -4.30 -7.65
CA THR A 53 3.28 -4.42 -6.21
C THR A 53 4.17 -3.28 -5.71
N PHE A 54 3.57 -2.27 -5.11
CA PHE A 54 4.33 -1.21 -4.46
C PHE A 54 5.19 -1.82 -3.33
N PRO A 55 6.49 -1.52 -3.27
CA PRO A 55 7.33 -2.00 -2.19
C PRO A 55 6.88 -1.38 -0.86
N ALA A 56 7.07 -2.09 0.25
CA ALA A 56 6.68 -1.60 1.58
C ALA A 56 7.39 -0.29 1.96
N TYR A 57 8.59 -0.04 1.42
CA TYR A 57 9.36 1.18 1.63
C TYR A 57 9.97 1.64 0.30
N GLU A 58 9.54 2.80 -0.19
CA GLU A 58 10.16 3.49 -1.33
C GLU A 58 10.95 4.71 -0.85
N ARG A 59 12.18 4.87 -1.33
CA ARG A 59 13.01 6.04 -0.98
C ARG A 59 12.58 7.23 -1.85
N VAL A 60 11.97 8.24 -1.23
CA VAL A 60 11.47 9.44 -1.94
C VAL A 60 12.34 10.67 -1.71
N THR A 61 12.33 11.61 -2.67
CA THR A 61 12.98 12.92 -2.57
C THR A 61 12.01 14.02 -2.98
N LEU A 62 12.12 15.21 -2.37
CA LEU A 62 11.28 16.35 -2.77
C LEU A 62 11.72 16.89 -4.14
N ARG A 63 10.77 16.98 -5.08
CA ARG A 63 10.97 17.53 -6.42
C ARG A 63 9.78 18.39 -6.83
N HIS A 64 10.04 19.44 -7.60
CA HIS A 64 8.99 20.23 -8.24
C HIS A 64 8.54 19.55 -9.54
N PRO A 65 7.23 19.33 -9.74
CA PRO A 65 6.72 18.73 -10.98
C PRO A 65 6.99 19.65 -12.18
N GLN A 66 7.36 19.08 -13.32
CA GLN A 66 7.62 19.83 -14.57
C GLN A 66 6.36 19.99 -15.44
N PHE A 67 5.20 19.65 -14.89
CA PHE A 67 3.92 19.69 -15.58
C PHE A 67 2.82 20.11 -14.61
N GLN A 68 1.70 20.59 -15.17
CA GLN A 68 0.51 20.89 -14.38
C GLN A 68 -0.10 19.58 -13.89
N ARG A 69 -0.09 19.37 -12.57
CA ARG A 69 -0.63 18.13 -11.97
C ARG A 69 -2.14 18.06 -12.21
N PRO A 70 -2.68 16.89 -12.58
CA PRO A 70 -4.12 16.73 -12.76
C PRO A 70 -4.86 16.96 -11.44
N LEU A 71 -6.06 17.55 -11.54
CA LEU A 71 -6.90 17.91 -10.41
C LEU A 71 -8.08 16.94 -10.32
N VAL A 72 -8.27 16.34 -9.15
CA VAL A 72 -9.41 15.44 -8.87
C VAL A 72 -10.29 16.07 -7.79
N LEU A 73 -11.54 16.34 -8.13
CA LEU A 73 -12.55 16.89 -7.21
C LEU A 73 -13.40 15.76 -6.64
N PHE A 74 -13.53 15.75 -5.31
CA PHE A 74 -14.42 14.86 -4.58
C PHE A 74 -15.50 15.66 -3.87
N GLY A 75 -16.61 14.99 -3.56
CA GLY A 75 -17.73 15.58 -2.82
C GLY A 75 -18.95 15.91 -3.69
N PRO A 76 -20.07 16.31 -3.07
CA PRO A 76 -21.37 16.44 -3.73
C PRO A 76 -21.48 17.63 -4.69
N LEU A 77 -20.51 18.56 -4.67
CA LEU A 77 -20.49 19.74 -5.54
C LEU A 77 -19.34 19.69 -6.56
N ALA A 78 -18.71 18.53 -6.73
CA ALA A 78 -17.53 18.37 -7.59
C ALA A 78 -17.83 18.66 -9.08
N ASP A 79 -19.03 18.31 -9.52
CA ASP A 79 -19.56 18.58 -10.86
C ASP A 79 -19.73 20.09 -11.11
N ILE A 80 -20.35 20.81 -10.17
CA ILE A 80 -20.56 22.26 -10.25
C ILE A 80 -19.22 22.98 -10.22
N ALA A 81 -18.32 22.58 -9.32
CA ALA A 81 -16.99 23.15 -9.24
C ALA A 81 -16.20 22.95 -10.54
N ARG A 82 -16.26 21.75 -11.14
CA ARG A 82 -15.68 21.49 -12.47
C ARG A 82 -16.26 22.41 -13.54
N GLN A 83 -17.58 22.53 -13.62
CA GLN A 83 -18.24 23.40 -14.60
C GLN A 83 -17.81 24.87 -14.43
N ARG A 84 -17.72 25.36 -13.19
CA ARG A 84 -17.28 26.74 -12.89
C ARG A 84 -15.83 26.99 -13.26
N LEU A 85 -14.94 26.01 -13.02
CA LEU A 85 -13.53 26.10 -13.41
C LEU A 85 -13.39 26.18 -14.93
N LEU A 86 -14.13 25.33 -15.67
CA LEU A 86 -14.09 25.32 -17.12
C LEU A 86 -14.69 26.59 -17.74
N ALA A 87 -15.78 27.10 -17.17
CA ALA A 87 -16.45 28.31 -17.68
C ALA A 87 -15.63 29.58 -17.41
N ASN A 88 -15.14 29.77 -16.18
CA ASN A 88 -14.50 31.02 -15.77
C ASN A 88 -12.99 31.05 -16.05
N PHE A 89 -12.34 29.88 -16.16
CA PHE A 89 -10.89 29.76 -16.25
C PHE A 89 -10.44 28.81 -17.38
N ALA A 90 -11.11 28.85 -18.53
CA ALA A 90 -10.84 27.99 -19.71
C ALA A 90 -9.39 28.05 -20.25
N VAL A 91 -8.65 29.12 -19.94
CA VAL A 91 -7.23 29.25 -20.29
C VAL A 91 -6.38 28.22 -19.55
N ARG A 92 -6.73 27.92 -18.29
CA ARG A 92 -5.91 27.09 -17.38
C ARG A 92 -6.45 25.69 -17.17
N PHE A 93 -7.76 25.48 -17.36
CA PHE A 93 -8.40 24.20 -17.09
C PHE A 93 -8.94 23.55 -18.35
N ALA A 94 -8.90 22.23 -18.42
CA ALA A 94 -9.56 21.43 -19.45
C ALA A 94 -10.26 20.22 -18.83
N GLY A 95 -11.44 19.89 -19.34
CA GLY A 95 -12.18 18.70 -18.95
C GLY A 95 -11.80 17.52 -19.85
N VAL A 96 -11.68 16.34 -19.26
CA VAL A 96 -11.69 15.10 -20.05
C VAL A 96 -13.14 14.72 -20.32
N ILE A 97 -13.41 14.24 -21.54
CA ILE A 97 -14.75 13.82 -21.98
C ILE A 97 -15.30 12.76 -21.03
N ASP A 98 -16.60 12.85 -20.71
CA ASP A 98 -17.32 12.03 -19.72
C ASP A 98 -17.45 10.56 -20.16
N GLU A 99 -16.33 9.86 -20.20
CA GLU A 99 -16.30 8.40 -20.20
C GLU A 99 -16.36 7.92 -18.75
N SER A 100 -17.05 6.80 -18.49
CA SER A 100 -17.09 6.18 -17.16
C SER A 100 -15.70 5.85 -16.62
N ILE A 101 -14.73 5.69 -17.52
CA ILE A 101 -13.32 5.44 -17.23
C ILE A 101 -12.47 6.45 -18.02
N VAL A 102 -11.71 7.26 -17.28
CA VAL A 102 -10.77 8.21 -17.86
C VAL A 102 -9.48 7.49 -18.30
N ARG A 103 -9.12 7.60 -19.58
CA ARG A 103 -7.87 7.04 -20.13
C ARG A 103 -6.67 7.95 -19.86
N LEU A 104 -5.51 7.37 -19.56
CA LEU A 104 -4.25 8.11 -19.35
C LEU A 104 -3.87 8.97 -20.57
N SER A 105 -4.12 8.48 -21.79
CA SER A 105 -3.84 9.23 -23.03
C SER A 105 -4.58 10.56 -23.10
N ALA A 106 -5.78 10.65 -22.52
CA ALA A 106 -6.54 11.90 -22.50
C ALA A 106 -5.96 12.89 -21.48
N ILE A 107 -5.47 12.39 -20.34
CA ILE A 107 -4.78 13.20 -19.33
C ILE A 107 -3.47 13.74 -19.91
N ASP A 108 -2.69 12.89 -20.57
CA ASP A 108 -1.42 13.28 -21.19
C ASP A 108 -1.60 14.37 -22.25
N ALA A 109 -2.69 14.32 -23.03
CA ALA A 109 -3.02 15.37 -23.99
C ALA A 109 -3.28 16.73 -23.32
N VAL A 110 -3.94 16.74 -22.16
CA VAL A 110 -4.19 17.97 -21.38
C VAL A 110 -2.90 18.51 -20.78
N ILE A 111 -2.04 17.62 -20.26
CA ILE A 111 -0.72 17.96 -19.73
C ILE A 111 0.16 18.59 -20.83
N ALA A 112 0.16 18.02 -22.03
CA ALA A 112 0.91 18.56 -23.17
C ALA A 112 0.42 19.96 -23.57
N ALA A 113 -0.87 20.26 -23.35
CA ALA A 113 -1.45 21.59 -23.55
C ALA A 113 -1.15 22.58 -22.40
N ASN A 114 -0.35 22.19 -21.39
CA ASN A 114 -0.05 22.97 -20.19
C ASN A 114 -1.29 23.41 -19.40
N LYS A 115 -2.33 22.57 -19.38
CA LYS A 115 -3.56 22.79 -18.62
C LYS A 115 -3.71 21.80 -17.46
N VAL A 116 -4.52 22.18 -16.49
CA VAL A 116 -4.94 21.35 -15.34
C VAL A 116 -6.23 20.61 -15.66
#